data_AF-A0A8J7E9A2-F1
#
_entry.id   AF-A0A8J7E9A2-F1
#
_cell.length_a   1.000
_cell.length_b   1.000
_cell.length_c   1.000
_cell.angle_alpha   90.00
_cell.angle_beta   90.00
_cell.angle_gamma   90.00
#
_symmetry.space_group_name_H-M   'P 1'
#
loop_
_entity.id
_entity.type
_entity.pdbx_description
1 polymer ?
#
loop_
_entity_poly.entity_id
_entity_poly.type
_entity_poly.pdbx_seq_one_letter_code
_entity_poly.pdbx_strand_id
1 'polypeptide(L)'
;MFGANQLILPLLGGYLFLTRCAVTNYVAKQSSGNRLLFDSAVAGAVLFSLAVILVSLCKDFIPGCADLLGRFFPSSYSYLDSAALAFLLGPLGSWLINRFKKEGWTITNIQKFGSPIQVFQAKALSENRQVSITLNSGKVYVGFISQLNESLKGEDYLLLWPLLSGYRDKEDKIVVFTTNYAAVYEAIREQPNAFAMIDVKDFQLVLPINDLESISIFDPNVYACFQDFETPDRLG
;
A
#
# COMPACT_ATOMS: atom_id res chain seq x y z
N MET A 1 36.32 1.09 23.22
CA MET A 1 35.11 0.35 23.62
C MET A 1 33.99 0.86 22.71
N PHE A 2 33.38 0.01 21.89
CA PHE A 2 32.26 0.43 21.02
C PHE A 2 31.12 0.90 21.93
N GLY A 3 30.77 2.18 21.87
CA GLY A 3 29.68 2.71 22.67
C GLY A 3 28.35 2.29 22.05
N ALA A 4 27.43 1.73 22.83
CA ALA A 4 26.09 1.35 22.33
C ALA A 4 25.38 2.51 21.60
N ASN A 5 25.68 3.76 21.97
CA ASN A 5 25.17 4.97 21.34
C ASN A 5 25.57 5.13 19.85
N GLN A 6 26.66 4.50 19.41
CA GLN A 6 27.15 4.61 18.03
C GLN A 6 26.32 3.79 17.04
N LEU A 7 25.65 2.73 17.51
CA LEU A 7 24.82 1.87 16.67
C LEU A 7 23.45 2.47 16.34
N ILE A 8 23.05 3.53 17.06
CA ILE A 8 21.79 4.24 16.83
C ILE A 8 21.80 4.93 15.45
N LEU A 9 22.93 5.50 15.04
CA LEU A 9 23.03 6.21 13.76
C LEU A 9 22.86 5.27 12.55
N PRO A 10 23.58 4.14 12.44
CA PRO A 10 23.32 3.13 11.42
C PRO A 10 21.89 2.58 11.46
N LEU A 11 21.34 2.32 12.65
CA LEU A 11 19.97 1.84 12.81
C LEU A 11 18.96 2.84 12.21
N LEU A 12 19.11 4.14 12.52
CA LEU A 12 18.29 5.21 11.95
C LEU A 12 18.49 5.33 10.43
N GLY A 13 19.72 5.20 9.95
CA GLY A 13 20.03 5.18 8.51
C GLY A 13 19.32 4.03 7.79
N GLY A 14 19.36 2.83 8.36
CA GLY A 14 18.64 1.65 7.87
C GLY A 14 17.13 1.84 7.87
N TYR A 15 16.57 2.38 8.96
CA TYR A 15 15.14 2.72 9.05
C TYR A 15 14.71 3.71 7.96
N LEU A 16 15.47 4.79 7.78
CA LEU A 16 15.19 5.79 6.74
C LEU A 16 15.33 5.21 5.33
N PHE A 17 16.31 4.34 5.11
CA PHE A 17 16.46 3.62 3.85
C PHE A 17 15.23 2.76 3.56
N LEU A 18 14.84 1.90 4.50
CA LEU A 18 13.73 0.97 4.33
C LEU A 18 12.40 1.68 4.09
N THR A 19 12.14 2.76 4.84
CA THR A 19 10.89 3.52 4.77
C THR A 19 10.84 4.53 3.63
N ARG A 20 11.97 4.93 3.02
CA ARG A 20 11.96 5.87 1.88
C ARG A 20 12.22 5.21 0.53
N CYS A 21 12.88 4.06 0.52
CA CYS A 21 13.16 3.32 -0.71
C CYS A 21 11.88 2.66 -1.25
N ALA A 22 11.51 2.96 -2.49
CA ALA A 22 10.28 2.50 -3.11
C ALA A 22 10.18 0.97 -3.21
N VAL A 23 11.32 0.26 -3.26
CA VAL A 23 11.36 -1.20 -3.26
C VAL A 23 10.91 -1.77 -1.92
N THR A 24 11.45 -1.24 -0.84
CA THR A 24 11.32 -1.81 0.51
C THR A 24 10.19 -1.18 1.31
N ASN A 25 9.76 0.03 0.96
CA ASN A 25 8.75 0.80 1.69
C ASN A 25 7.47 0.00 1.89
N TYR A 26 7.02 -0.73 0.86
CA TYR A 26 5.81 -1.55 0.94
C TYR A 26 5.90 -2.59 2.07
N VAL A 27 7.00 -3.35 2.12
CA VAL A 27 7.22 -4.36 3.15
C VAL A 27 7.44 -3.69 4.50
N ALA A 28 8.19 -2.59 4.55
CA ALA A 28 8.47 -1.86 5.78
C ALA A 28 7.20 -1.31 6.44
N LYS A 29 6.22 -0.86 5.65
CA LYS A 29 4.91 -0.40 6.14
C LYS A 29 4.06 -1.53 6.74
N GLN A 30 4.22 -2.76 6.24
CA GLN A 30 3.47 -3.94 6.70
C GLN A 30 4.16 -4.67 7.87
N SER A 31 5.45 -4.44 8.09
CA SER A 31 6.18 -5.03 9.22
C SER A 31 5.68 -4.49 10.56
N SER A 32 5.50 -5.38 11.54
CA SER A 32 5.24 -4.98 12.92
C SER A 32 6.41 -4.15 13.47
N GLY A 33 6.16 -3.29 14.47
CA GLY A 33 7.20 -2.40 15.02
C GLY A 33 8.49 -3.13 15.44
N ASN A 34 8.36 -4.30 16.09
CA ASN A 34 9.51 -5.12 16.48
C ASN A 34 10.27 -5.68 15.27
N ARG A 35 9.54 -6.19 14.26
CA ARG A 35 10.17 -6.69 13.03
C ARG A 35 10.87 -5.58 12.26
N LEU A 36 10.24 -4.41 12.16
CA LEU A 36 10.81 -3.24 11.49
C LEU A 36 12.09 -2.75 12.18
N LEU A 37 12.18 -2.84 13.51
CA LEU A 37 13.41 -2.55 14.25
C LEU A 37 14.54 -3.52 13.85
N PHE A 38 14.26 -4.83 13.79
CA PHE A 38 15.25 -5.82 13.34
C PHE A 38 15.66 -5.62 11.87
N ASP A 39 14.69 -5.40 10.98
CA ASP A 39 14.96 -5.13 9.55
C ASP A 39 15.82 -3.88 9.38
N SER A 40 15.52 -2.82 10.15
CA SER A 40 16.31 -1.57 10.16
C SER A 40 17.72 -1.79 10.70
N ALA A 41 17.90 -2.68 11.69
CA ALA A 41 19.21 -3.02 12.22
C ALA A 41 20.05 -3.76 11.18
N VAL A 42 19.45 -4.70 10.44
CA VAL A 42 20.12 -5.42 9.34
C VAL A 42 20.52 -4.46 8.22
N ALA A 43 19.59 -3.62 7.76
CA ALA A 43 19.87 -2.61 6.74
C ALA A 43 20.95 -1.62 7.22
N GLY A 44 20.86 -1.19 8.47
CA GLY A 44 21.84 -0.31 9.12
C GLY A 44 23.23 -0.94 9.20
N ALA A 45 23.33 -2.23 9.54
CA ALA A 45 24.59 -2.96 9.57
C ALA A 45 25.26 -3.02 8.18
N VAL A 46 24.48 -3.29 7.13
CA VAL A 46 24.99 -3.28 5.74
C VAL A 46 25.49 -1.89 5.35
N LEU A 47 24.70 -0.83 5.63
CA LEU A 47 25.11 0.55 5.37
C LEU A 47 26.35 0.95 6.15
N PHE A 48 26.49 0.47 7.39
CA PHE A 48 27.66 0.71 8.22
C PHE A 48 28.90 0.02 7.69
N SER A 49 28.82 -1.25 7.29
CA SER A 49 29.95 -1.94 6.64
C SER A 49 30.41 -1.21 5.38
N LEU A 50 29.47 -0.74 4.56
CA LEU A 50 29.78 0.08 3.38
C LEU A 50 30.45 1.41 3.78
N ALA A 51 29.92 2.09 4.80
CA ALA A 51 30.47 3.35 5.29
C ALA A 51 31.90 3.20 5.83
N VAL A 52 32.20 2.12 6.56
CA VAL A 52 33.57 1.83 7.04
C VAL A 52 34.53 1.69 5.88
N ILE A 53 34.16 0.92 4.84
CA ILE A 53 35.00 0.76 3.64
C ILE A 53 35.22 2.12 2.97
N LEU A 54 34.17 2.91 2.77
CA LEU A 54 34.28 4.23 2.13
C LEU A 54 35.14 5.22 2.93
N VAL A 55 35.02 5.22 4.26
CA VAL A 55 35.82 6.08 5.14
C VAL A 55 37.28 5.64 5.12
N SER A 56 37.57 4.34 5.18
CA SER A 56 38.94 3.81 5.05
C SER A 56 39.56 4.22 3.71
N LEU A 57 38.83 4.02 2.60
CA LEU A 57 39.29 4.46 1.28
C LEU A 57 39.49 5.98 1.20
N CYS A 58 38.62 6.80 1.81
CA CYS A 58 38.84 8.26 1.83
C CYS A 58 40.13 8.63 2.56
N LYS A 59 40.41 8.00 3.70
CA LYS A 59 41.62 8.25 4.49
C LYS A 59 42.89 7.84 3.75
N ASP A 60 42.84 6.75 2.99
CA ASP A 60 44.00 6.22 2.26
C ASP A 60 44.27 6.97 0.95
N PHE A 61 43.22 7.37 0.22
CA PHE A 61 43.35 7.91 -1.14
C PHE A 61 43.22 9.44 -1.24
N ILE A 62 42.64 10.13 -0.25
CA ILE A 62 42.42 11.58 -0.29
C ILE A 62 43.33 12.26 0.75
N PRO A 63 44.39 12.95 0.33
CA PRO A 63 45.28 13.68 1.22
C PRO A 63 44.49 14.70 2.05
N GLY A 64 44.67 14.70 3.38
CA GLY A 64 43.96 15.59 4.29
C GLY A 64 42.53 15.18 4.64
N CYS A 65 41.97 14.10 4.07
CA CYS A 65 40.65 13.58 4.47
C CYS A 65 40.64 13.13 5.93
N ALA A 66 41.71 12.47 6.38
CA ALA A 66 41.86 12.05 7.78
C ALA A 66 41.85 13.25 8.75
N ASP A 67 42.58 14.31 8.43
CA ASP A 67 42.65 15.53 9.25
C ASP A 67 41.30 16.26 9.28
N LEU A 68 40.63 16.36 8.13
CA LEU A 68 39.32 16.99 8.02
C LEU A 68 38.26 16.21 8.81
N LEU A 69 38.21 14.89 8.66
CA LEU A 69 37.30 14.04 9.44
C LEU A 69 37.60 14.14 10.94
N GLY A 70 38.88 14.16 11.33
CA GLY A 70 39.30 14.31 12.73
C GLY A 70 38.87 15.63 13.39
N ARG A 71 38.65 16.69 12.61
CA ARG A 71 38.10 17.97 13.12
C ARG A 71 36.64 17.88 13.52
N PHE A 72 35.84 17.10 12.78
CA PHE A 72 34.41 16.94 13.04
C PHE A 72 34.11 15.73 13.94
N PHE A 73 34.93 14.70 13.86
CA PHE A 73 34.77 13.43 14.57
C PHE A 73 36.04 13.15 15.38
N PRO A 74 36.05 13.50 16.67
CA PRO A 74 37.22 13.26 17.53
C PRO A 74 37.60 11.78 17.56
N SER A 75 38.89 11.49 17.42
CA SER A 75 39.44 10.12 17.43
C SER A 75 39.17 9.33 18.72
N SER A 76 38.79 10.02 19.80
CA SER A 76 38.33 9.42 21.06
C SER A 76 37.13 8.49 20.88
N TYR A 77 36.34 8.66 19.81
CA TYR A 77 35.19 7.81 19.50
C TYR A 77 35.46 6.99 18.24
N SER A 78 35.86 5.74 18.42
CA SER A 78 36.11 4.81 17.30
C SER A 78 34.87 4.70 16.40
N TYR A 79 35.06 4.83 15.08
CA TYR A 79 34.03 4.64 14.04
C TYR A 79 32.83 5.60 14.03
N LEU A 80 32.90 6.72 14.76
CA LEU A 80 31.82 7.71 14.76
C LEU A 80 31.58 8.34 13.37
N ASP A 81 32.65 8.59 12.64
CA ASP A 81 32.64 9.06 11.24
C ASP A 81 31.89 8.10 10.31
N SER A 82 32.15 6.81 10.45
CA SER A 82 31.52 5.74 9.68
C SER A 82 30.04 5.57 10.05
N ALA A 83 29.70 5.71 11.34
CA ALA A 83 28.33 5.67 11.82
C ALA A 83 27.51 6.86 11.29
N ALA A 84 28.09 8.07 11.29
CA ALA A 84 27.48 9.26 10.72
C ALA A 84 27.30 9.13 9.20
N LEU A 85 28.29 8.59 8.49
CA LEU A 85 28.17 8.33 7.05
C LEU A 85 27.09 7.29 6.75
N ALA A 86 27.00 6.21 7.53
CA ALA A 86 25.95 5.20 7.37
C ALA A 86 24.54 5.78 7.52
N PHE A 87 24.34 6.70 8.48
CA PHE A 87 23.10 7.45 8.64
C PHE A 87 22.75 8.26 7.39
N LEU A 88 23.73 8.94 6.78
CA LEU A 88 23.53 9.74 5.56
C LEU A 88 23.32 8.88 4.30
N LEU A 89 23.98 7.73 4.21
CA LEU A 89 23.83 6.79 3.10
C LEU A 89 22.41 6.21 3.01
N GLY A 90 21.67 6.11 4.11
CA GLY A 90 20.28 5.65 4.10
C GLY A 90 19.35 6.48 3.21
N PRO A 91 19.09 7.77 3.52
CA PRO A 91 18.28 8.63 2.68
C PRO A 91 18.90 8.86 1.30
N LEU A 92 20.22 8.98 1.18
CA LEU A 92 20.87 9.15 -0.12
C LEU A 92 20.68 7.93 -1.03
N GLY A 93 20.89 6.73 -0.49
CA GLY A 93 20.71 5.46 -1.19
C GLY A 93 19.26 5.24 -1.60
N SER A 94 18.30 5.55 -0.72
CA SER A 94 16.88 5.51 -1.09
C SER A 94 16.53 6.49 -2.21
N TRP A 95 17.04 7.72 -2.16
CA TRP A 95 16.86 8.72 -3.22
C TRP A 95 17.45 8.24 -4.56
N LEU A 96 18.67 7.69 -4.55
CA LEU A 96 19.32 7.14 -5.73
C LEU A 96 18.52 5.99 -6.35
N ILE A 97 18.09 5.02 -5.54
CA ILE A 97 17.30 3.87 -6.02
C ILE A 97 15.94 4.35 -6.57
N ASN A 98 15.30 5.31 -5.91
CA ASN A 98 14.02 5.86 -6.33
C ASN A 98 14.10 6.57 -7.69
N ARG A 99 15.27 7.12 -8.06
CA ARG A 99 15.49 7.72 -9.38
C ARG A 99 15.30 6.71 -10.52
N PHE A 100 15.55 5.43 -10.25
CA PHE A 100 15.41 4.31 -11.19
C PHE A 100 14.08 3.57 -11.03
N LYS A 101 13.13 4.10 -10.23
CA LYS A 101 11.81 3.50 -10.06
C LYS A 101 11.10 3.44 -11.41
N LYS A 102 10.74 2.23 -11.85
CA LYS A 102 9.91 2.03 -13.03
C LYS A 102 8.43 2.08 -12.67
N GLU A 103 7.61 2.47 -13.64
CA GLU A 103 6.16 2.33 -13.58
C GLU A 103 5.80 0.85 -13.31
N GLY A 104 4.82 0.61 -12.44
CA GLY A 104 4.37 -0.74 -12.07
C GLY A 104 5.05 -1.39 -10.86
N TRP A 105 6.14 -0.84 -10.31
CA TRP A 105 6.80 -1.42 -9.11
C TRP A 105 5.86 -1.62 -7.92
N THR A 106 4.94 -0.68 -7.70
CA THR A 106 3.93 -0.79 -6.63
C THR A 106 3.03 -2.01 -6.84
N ILE A 107 2.53 -2.22 -8.06
CA ILE A 107 1.67 -3.36 -8.41
C ILE A 107 2.45 -4.67 -8.26
N THR A 108 3.70 -4.72 -8.74
CA THR A 108 4.56 -5.90 -8.59
C THR A 108 4.83 -6.24 -7.12
N ASN A 109 5.05 -5.23 -6.28
CA ASN A 109 5.27 -5.43 -4.85
C ASN A 109 4.00 -5.95 -4.16
N ILE A 110 2.83 -5.42 -4.52
CA ILE A 110 1.54 -5.92 -4.02
C ILE A 110 1.31 -7.37 -4.47
N GLN A 111 1.59 -7.70 -5.73
CA GLN A 111 1.46 -9.07 -6.24
C GLN A 111 2.40 -10.06 -5.54
N LYS A 112 3.58 -9.61 -5.09
CA LYS A 112 4.58 -10.47 -4.42
C LYS A 112 4.37 -10.59 -2.91
N PHE A 113 3.98 -9.50 -2.25
CA PHE A 113 4.01 -9.39 -0.78
C PHE A 113 2.69 -8.93 -0.18
N GLY A 114 1.69 -8.58 -0.99
CA GLY A 114 0.38 -8.13 -0.51
C GLY A 114 -0.54 -9.27 -0.09
N SER A 115 -1.54 -8.91 0.72
CA SER A 115 -2.60 -9.85 1.10
C SER A 115 -3.48 -10.21 -0.11
N PRO A 116 -4.19 -11.35 -0.09
CA PRO A 116 -5.06 -11.74 -1.21
C PRO A 116 -6.06 -10.67 -1.62
N ILE A 117 -6.63 -9.94 -0.64
CA ILE A 117 -7.56 -8.83 -0.89
C ILE A 117 -6.86 -7.64 -1.57
N GLN A 118 -5.60 -7.33 -1.24
CA GLN A 118 -4.84 -6.26 -1.90
C GLN A 118 -4.48 -6.63 -3.33
N VAL A 119 -4.10 -7.89 -3.57
CA VAL A 119 -3.86 -8.42 -4.92
C VAL A 119 -5.13 -8.32 -5.77
N PHE A 120 -6.28 -8.72 -5.20
CA PHE A 120 -7.57 -8.59 -5.86
C PHE A 120 -7.92 -7.12 -6.18
N GLN A 121 -7.80 -6.21 -5.21
CA GLN A 121 -8.04 -4.78 -5.42
C GLN A 121 -7.12 -4.20 -6.51
N ALA A 122 -5.83 -4.55 -6.50
CA ALA A 122 -4.87 -4.09 -7.50
C ALA A 122 -5.29 -4.52 -8.90
N LYS A 123 -5.74 -5.78 -9.05
CA LYS A 123 -6.26 -6.30 -10.30
C LYS A 123 -7.53 -5.57 -10.74
N ALA A 124 -8.52 -5.45 -9.86
CA ALA A 124 -9.79 -4.79 -10.17
C ALA A 124 -9.58 -3.32 -10.60
N LEU A 125 -8.66 -2.60 -9.94
CA LEU A 125 -8.29 -1.23 -10.29
C LEU A 125 -7.54 -1.15 -11.61
N SER A 126 -6.51 -1.98 -11.83
CA SER A 126 -5.69 -1.91 -13.04
C SER A 126 -6.47 -2.29 -14.30
N GLU A 127 -7.47 -3.17 -14.16
CA GLU A 127 -8.33 -3.63 -15.25
C GLU A 127 -9.65 -2.84 -15.34
N ASN A 128 -9.86 -1.83 -14.48
CA ASN A 128 -11.10 -1.05 -14.36
C ASN A 128 -12.36 -1.93 -14.32
N ARG A 129 -12.34 -2.98 -13.50
CA ARG A 129 -13.41 -3.98 -13.38
C ARG A 129 -14.37 -3.61 -12.26
N GLN A 130 -15.66 -3.85 -12.50
CA GLN A 130 -16.66 -3.83 -11.43
C GLN A 130 -16.44 -5.02 -10.50
N VAL A 131 -16.84 -4.87 -9.25
CA VAL A 131 -16.81 -5.90 -8.23
C VAL A 131 -18.18 -6.06 -7.61
N SER A 132 -18.50 -7.29 -7.19
CA SER A 132 -19.66 -7.61 -6.36
C SER A 132 -19.16 -7.94 -4.97
N ILE A 133 -19.72 -7.28 -3.96
CA ILE A 133 -19.39 -7.46 -2.55
C ILE A 133 -20.63 -7.92 -1.81
N THR A 134 -20.53 -9.04 -1.10
CA THR A 134 -21.56 -9.51 -0.17
C THR A 134 -21.06 -9.28 1.25
N LEU A 135 -21.86 -8.61 2.07
CA LEU A 135 -21.59 -8.41 3.49
C LEU A 135 -22.24 -9.51 4.33
N ASN A 136 -21.73 -9.74 5.54
CA ASN A 136 -22.29 -10.68 6.52
C ASN A 136 -23.77 -10.41 6.86
N SER A 137 -24.26 -9.20 6.64
CA SER A 137 -25.67 -8.83 6.80
C SER A 137 -26.58 -9.34 5.68
N GLY A 138 -26.02 -9.94 4.62
CA GLY A 138 -26.72 -10.30 3.39
C GLY A 138 -26.92 -9.12 2.42
N LYS A 139 -26.45 -7.91 2.78
CA LYS A 139 -26.43 -6.75 1.88
C LYS A 139 -25.41 -6.99 0.77
N VAL A 140 -25.81 -6.69 -0.47
CA VAL A 140 -24.97 -6.81 -1.66
C VAL A 140 -24.72 -5.43 -2.26
N TYR A 141 -23.48 -5.18 -2.67
CA TYR A 141 -23.08 -3.99 -3.42
C TYR A 141 -22.37 -4.40 -4.71
N VAL A 142 -22.67 -3.69 -5.80
CA VAL A 142 -21.90 -3.75 -7.04
C VAL A 142 -21.31 -2.39 -7.30
N GLY A 143 -20.03 -2.30 -7.66
CA GLY A 143 -19.36 -1.02 -7.86
C GLY A 143 -17.92 -1.13 -8.31
N PHE A 144 -17.19 -0.01 -8.27
CA PHE A 144 -15.75 0.03 -8.55
C PHE A 144 -14.96 0.22 -7.27
N ILE A 145 -13.86 -0.53 -7.12
CA ILE A 145 -12.88 -0.25 -6.08
C ILE A 145 -12.32 1.16 -6.34
N SER A 146 -12.28 1.99 -5.30
CA SER A 146 -11.86 3.38 -5.45
C SER A 146 -10.35 3.54 -5.42
N GLN A 147 -9.68 2.82 -4.52
CA GLN A 147 -8.24 2.88 -4.32
C GLN A 147 -7.75 1.63 -3.60
N LEU A 148 -6.44 1.39 -3.66
CA LEU A 148 -5.79 0.35 -2.88
C LEU A 148 -5.80 0.74 -1.40
N ASN A 149 -6.22 -0.18 -0.54
CA ASN A 149 -6.03 0.03 0.89
C ASN A 149 -4.56 -0.18 1.29
N GLU A 150 -3.88 0.92 1.58
CA GLU A 150 -2.61 0.95 2.30
C GLU A 150 -2.89 0.91 3.81
N SER A 151 -3.42 -0.20 4.33
CA SER A 151 -3.65 -0.31 5.77
C SER A 151 -2.32 -0.19 6.51
N LEU A 152 -2.18 0.90 7.28
CA LEU A 152 -0.97 1.23 8.03
C LEU A 152 -1.10 0.87 9.52
N LYS A 153 -2.33 0.57 10.00
CA LYS A 153 -2.65 0.46 11.44
C LYS A 153 -3.80 -0.49 11.78
N GLY A 154 -4.02 -1.54 10.99
CA GLY A 154 -4.94 -2.62 11.38
C GLY A 154 -6.44 -2.34 11.22
N GLU A 155 -6.80 -1.23 10.58
CA GLU A 155 -8.16 -1.00 10.08
C GLU A 155 -8.20 -1.30 8.59
N ASP A 156 -8.48 -2.57 8.30
CA ASP A 156 -8.63 -3.07 6.95
C ASP A 156 -10.06 -2.75 6.48
N TYR A 157 -10.19 -1.78 5.59
CA TYR A 157 -11.44 -1.41 4.91
C TYR A 157 -11.27 -1.44 3.40
N LEU A 158 -12.39 -1.41 2.69
CA LEU A 158 -12.47 -1.30 1.25
C LEU A 158 -13.30 -0.06 0.90
N LEU A 159 -12.79 0.74 -0.02
CA LEU A 159 -13.52 1.89 -0.56
C LEU A 159 -14.16 1.53 -1.88
N LEU A 160 -15.49 1.68 -1.95
CA LEU A 160 -16.30 1.32 -3.10
C LEU A 160 -17.03 2.54 -3.64
N TRP A 161 -17.00 2.72 -4.95
CA TRP A 161 -17.96 3.54 -5.71
C TRP A 161 -19.16 2.66 -6.08
N PRO A 162 -20.26 2.68 -5.32
CA PRO A 162 -21.39 1.81 -5.60
C PRO A 162 -22.08 2.23 -6.90
N LEU A 163 -22.50 1.24 -7.69
CA LEU A 163 -23.41 1.41 -8.83
C LEU A 163 -24.79 0.87 -8.48
N LEU A 164 -24.83 -0.28 -7.80
CA LEU A 164 -26.05 -0.94 -7.36
C LEU A 164 -25.90 -1.41 -5.91
N SER A 165 -27.00 -1.41 -5.15
CA SER A 165 -27.09 -2.20 -3.92
C SER A 165 -28.40 -2.95 -3.82
N GLY A 166 -28.36 -4.01 -3.02
CA GLY A 166 -29.46 -4.95 -2.89
C GLY A 166 -29.26 -5.89 -1.70
N TYR A 167 -29.95 -7.01 -1.73
CA TYR A 167 -29.80 -8.10 -0.77
C TYR A 167 -30.03 -9.44 -1.47
N ARG A 168 -29.58 -10.54 -0.88
CA ARG A 168 -29.95 -11.89 -1.35
C ARG A 168 -31.28 -12.28 -0.74
N ASP A 169 -32.22 -12.73 -1.58
CA ASP A 169 -33.47 -13.30 -1.09
C ASP A 169 -33.19 -14.51 -0.18
N LYS A 170 -34.08 -14.75 0.79
CA LYS A 170 -33.87 -15.79 1.79
C LYS A 170 -34.07 -17.19 1.23
N GLU A 171 -34.98 -17.35 0.28
CA GLU A 171 -35.40 -18.64 -0.26
C GLU A 171 -34.50 -19.06 -1.42
N ASP A 172 -34.44 -18.24 -2.48
CA ASP A 172 -33.74 -18.60 -3.72
C ASP A 172 -32.29 -18.08 -3.80
N LYS A 173 -31.86 -17.27 -2.82
CA LYS A 173 -30.52 -16.64 -2.74
C LYS A 173 -30.17 -15.73 -3.92
N ILE A 174 -31.15 -15.40 -4.76
CA ILE A 174 -30.98 -14.49 -5.90
C ILE A 174 -30.76 -13.08 -5.36
N VAL A 175 -29.88 -12.33 -6.02
CA VAL A 175 -29.62 -10.94 -5.65
C VAL A 175 -30.75 -10.07 -6.17
N VAL A 176 -31.41 -9.37 -5.25
CA VAL A 176 -32.45 -8.38 -5.54
C VAL A 176 -31.85 -6.99 -5.38
N PHE A 177 -31.64 -6.28 -6.49
CA PHE A 177 -31.17 -4.89 -6.45
C PHE A 177 -32.33 -3.93 -6.16
N THR A 178 -32.16 -3.11 -5.10
CA THR A 178 -33.18 -2.16 -4.64
C THR A 178 -32.77 -0.70 -4.86
N THR A 179 -31.49 -0.45 -5.14
CA THR A 179 -30.94 0.91 -5.20
C THR A 179 -29.98 1.02 -6.36
N ASN A 180 -30.22 2.02 -7.23
CA ASN A 180 -29.38 2.33 -8.39
C ASN A 180 -28.68 3.67 -8.17
N TYR A 181 -27.40 3.61 -7.77
CA TYR A 181 -26.56 4.78 -7.57
C TYR A 181 -26.13 5.40 -8.89
N ALA A 182 -25.97 4.60 -9.95
CA ALA A 182 -25.58 5.11 -11.26
C ALA A 182 -26.59 6.13 -11.80
N ALA A 183 -27.89 5.89 -11.60
CA ALA A 183 -28.95 6.84 -11.96
C ALA A 183 -28.84 8.16 -11.17
N VAL A 184 -28.43 8.11 -9.90
CA VAL A 184 -28.22 9.30 -9.07
C VAL A 184 -26.99 10.07 -9.55
N TYR A 185 -25.90 9.39 -9.89
CA TYR A 185 -24.68 10.02 -10.41
C TYR A 185 -24.96 10.76 -11.72
N GLU A 186 -25.74 10.17 -12.62
CA GLU A 186 -26.18 10.84 -13.85
C GLU A 186 -27.05 12.06 -13.57
N ALA A 187 -28.01 11.98 -12.63
CA ALA A 187 -28.85 13.10 -12.25
C ALA A 187 -28.03 14.29 -11.67
N ILE A 188 -27.03 14.00 -10.84
CA ILE A 188 -26.12 15.02 -10.28
C ILE A 188 -25.32 15.70 -11.39
N ARG A 189 -24.82 14.90 -12.36
CA ARG A 189 -24.04 15.41 -13.50
C ARG A 189 -24.89 16.28 -14.43
N GLU A 190 -26.14 15.90 -14.68
CA GLU A 190 -27.05 16.63 -15.57
C GLU A 190 -27.64 17.89 -14.93
N GLN A 191 -27.80 17.92 -13.60
CA GLN A 191 -28.42 19.02 -12.86
C GLN A 191 -27.51 19.58 -11.75
N PRO A 192 -26.30 20.09 -12.08
CA PRO A 192 -25.32 20.49 -11.07
C PRO A 192 -25.83 21.59 -10.13
N ASN A 193 -26.73 22.47 -10.59
CA ASN A 193 -27.30 23.54 -9.77
C ASN A 193 -28.33 23.03 -8.74
N ALA A 194 -29.03 21.93 -9.04
CA ALA A 194 -29.97 21.32 -8.11
C ALA A 194 -29.24 20.58 -6.96
N PHE A 195 -28.02 20.13 -7.24
CA PHE A 195 -27.17 19.36 -6.33
C PHE A 195 -25.87 20.11 -5.97
N ALA A 196 -25.91 21.44 -5.90
CA ALA A 196 -24.72 22.29 -5.78
C ALA A 196 -23.82 22.02 -4.55
N MET A 197 -24.31 21.28 -3.55
CA MET A 197 -23.58 20.91 -2.34
C MET A 197 -23.21 19.42 -2.27
N ILE A 198 -23.46 18.63 -3.32
CA ILE A 198 -23.26 17.18 -3.33
C ILE A 198 -22.27 16.82 -4.44
N ASP A 199 -21.16 16.18 -4.06
CA ASP A 199 -20.23 15.55 -4.98
C ASP A 199 -20.58 14.05 -5.11
N VAL A 200 -20.35 13.46 -6.29
CA VAL A 200 -20.37 12.00 -6.47
C VAL A 200 -19.47 11.33 -5.43
N LYS A 201 -18.41 12.02 -4.99
CA LYS A 201 -17.51 11.55 -3.97
C LYS A 201 -18.15 11.25 -2.62
N ASP A 202 -19.25 11.94 -2.29
CA ASP A 202 -19.94 11.79 -1.01
C ASP A 202 -20.68 10.43 -0.89
N PHE A 203 -20.80 9.69 -1.99
CA PHE A 203 -21.43 8.37 -2.03
C PHE A 203 -20.45 7.20 -1.94
N GLN A 204 -19.16 7.48 -1.69
CA GLN A 204 -18.18 6.42 -1.48
C GLN A 204 -18.50 5.63 -0.21
N LEU A 205 -18.51 4.30 -0.33
CA LEU A 205 -18.74 3.41 0.82
C LEU A 205 -17.42 2.98 1.42
N VAL A 206 -17.33 3.06 2.76
CA VAL A 206 -16.25 2.48 3.56
C VAL A 206 -16.77 1.16 4.11
N LEU A 207 -16.24 0.04 3.61
CA LEU A 207 -16.67 -1.31 4.00
C LEU A 207 -15.57 -2.00 4.81
N PRO A 208 -15.77 -2.31 6.11
CA PRO A 208 -14.79 -3.04 6.91
C PRO A 208 -14.56 -4.44 6.32
N ILE A 209 -13.30 -4.84 6.13
CA ILE A 209 -12.95 -6.16 5.58
C ILE A 209 -13.49 -7.30 6.44
N ASN A 210 -13.63 -7.10 7.76
CA ASN A 210 -14.22 -8.09 8.67
C ASN A 210 -15.73 -8.32 8.43
N ASP A 211 -16.43 -7.38 7.79
CA ASP A 211 -17.84 -7.50 7.47
C ASP A 211 -18.08 -8.10 6.08
N LEU A 212 -17.02 -8.31 5.29
CA LEU A 212 -17.11 -8.91 3.96
C LEU A 212 -17.23 -10.43 4.08
N GLU A 213 -18.32 -10.96 3.55
CA GLU A 213 -18.50 -12.40 3.36
C GLU A 213 -17.79 -12.86 2.08
N SER A 214 -17.94 -12.11 0.99
CA SER A 214 -17.29 -12.40 -0.28
C SER A 214 -17.09 -11.16 -1.15
N ILE A 215 -16.06 -11.22 -2.00
CA ILE A 215 -15.81 -10.25 -3.06
C ILE A 215 -15.41 -10.98 -4.35
N SER A 216 -15.97 -10.54 -5.48
CA SER A 216 -15.66 -11.12 -6.79
C SER A 216 -15.71 -10.05 -7.89
N ILE A 217 -15.13 -10.36 -9.05
CA ILE A 217 -15.30 -9.53 -10.24
C ILE A 217 -16.75 -9.64 -10.69
N PHE A 218 -17.38 -8.50 -10.94
CA PHE A 218 -18.70 -8.40 -11.51
C PHE A 218 -18.60 -8.06 -12.99
N ASP A 219 -19.36 -8.77 -13.80
CA ASP A 219 -19.54 -8.49 -15.22
C ASP A 219 -21.04 -8.53 -15.50
N PRO A 220 -21.68 -7.41 -15.88
CA PRO A 220 -23.12 -7.37 -16.09
C PRO A 220 -23.63 -8.41 -17.10
N ASN A 221 -22.84 -8.70 -18.14
CA ASN A 221 -23.24 -9.64 -19.18
C ASN A 221 -23.20 -11.08 -18.67
N VAL A 222 -22.13 -11.43 -17.94
CA VAL A 222 -22.00 -12.76 -17.33
C VAL A 222 -23.07 -12.96 -16.25
N TYR A 223 -23.37 -11.92 -15.47
CA TYR A 223 -24.42 -11.96 -14.48
C TYR A 223 -25.80 -12.21 -15.10
N ALA A 224 -26.12 -11.57 -16.22
CA ALA A 224 -27.35 -11.84 -16.97
C ALA A 224 -27.45 -13.30 -17.40
N CYS A 225 -26.35 -13.88 -17.94
CA CYS A 225 -26.32 -15.29 -18.30
C CYS A 225 -26.59 -16.21 -17.10
N PHE A 226 -26.07 -15.92 -15.91
CA PHE A 226 -26.37 -16.73 -14.72
C PHE A 226 -27.87 -16.71 -14.39
N GLN A 227 -28.54 -15.56 -14.51
CA GLN A 227 -29.98 -15.47 -14.28
C GLN A 227 -30.78 -16.29 -15.31
N ASP A 228 -30.36 -16.29 -16.57
CA ASP A 228 -31.01 -17.08 -17.62
C ASP A 228 -30.86 -18.59 -17.40
N PHE A 229 -29.71 -19.05 -16.90
CA PHE A 229 -29.49 -20.48 -16.58
C PHE A 229 -30.16 -20.94 -15.27
N GLU A 230 -30.36 -20.04 -14.31
CA GLU A 230 -31.01 -20.33 -13.03
C GLU A 230 -32.55 -20.28 -13.12
N THR A 231 -33.11 -19.74 -14.21
CA THR A 231 -34.56 -19.67 -14.46
C THR A 231 -35.11 -20.48 -15.67
N PRO A 232 -34.73 -21.75 -15.93
CA PRO A 232 -35.29 -22.50 -17.05
C PRO A 232 -36.81 -22.75 -16.92
N ASP A 233 -37.31 -22.90 -15.69
CA ASP A 233 -38.68 -23.37 -15.41
C ASP A 233 -39.75 -22.26 -15.38
N ARG A 234 -39.43 -21.00 -15.72
CA ARG A 234 -40.41 -19.89 -15.80
C ARG A 234 -40.85 -19.52 -17.22
N LEU A 235 -40.38 -20.26 -18.22
CA LEU A 235 -40.76 -20.11 -19.64
C LEU A 235 -41.64 -21.26 -20.17
N GLY A 236 -42.22 -22.06 -19.27
CA GLY A 236 -43.20 -23.11 -19.60
C GLY A 236 -44.63 -22.72 -19.26
#